data_AF-A0A501Q3H2-F1
#
_entry.id   AF-A0A501Q3H2-F1
#
_cell.length_a   1.000
_cell.length_b   1.000
_cell.length_c   1.000
_cell.angle_alpha   90.00
_cell.angle_beta   90.00
_cell.angle_gamma   90.00
#
_symmetry.space_group_name_H-M   'P 1'
#
loop_
_entity.id
_entity.type
_entity.pdbx_description
1 polymer ?
#
loop_
_entity_poly.entity_id
_entity_poly.type
_entity_poly.pdbx_seq_one_letter_code
_entity_poly.pdbx_strand_id
1 'polypeptide(L)'
;MKKVILFCLLFYHFYSEAQCLSDITLPTGTFSTALTESSTWIKTSPINTTPTIMSSTVVIKLDASDYIELNPGFLSNPTTGAFMAQTIDGCGPQIAAKTPTNDFPAKTDGEIIIYPNPSKDLFYIKTDNLTDGIVEVYNTLGVKILEQKFQKQTIIEINLKDQPTQMFLVKIISKNTIVSKRIIKN
;
A
#
# COMPACT_ATOMS: atom_id res chain seq x y z
N MET A 1 40.64 -59.49 29.11
CA MET A 1 39.95 -58.24 29.50
C MET A 1 39.81 -57.37 28.26
N LYS A 2 38.63 -57.34 27.63
CA LYS A 2 38.38 -56.60 26.38
C LYS A 2 37.87 -55.20 26.73
N LYS A 3 38.63 -54.17 26.37
CA LYS A 3 38.20 -52.76 26.46
C LYS A 3 37.14 -52.50 25.40
N VAL A 4 35.93 -52.18 25.82
CA VAL A 4 34.86 -51.67 24.95
C VAL A 4 35.01 -50.15 24.90
N ILE A 5 35.34 -49.62 23.73
CA ILE A 5 35.38 -48.19 23.45
C ILE A 5 33.98 -47.80 22.98
N LEU A 6 33.28 -47.01 23.80
CA LEU A 6 31.96 -46.48 23.52
C LEU A 6 32.11 -45.23 22.62
N PHE A 7 31.83 -45.36 21.33
CA PHE A 7 31.79 -44.25 20.38
C PHE A 7 30.47 -43.49 20.58
N CYS A 8 30.52 -42.34 21.24
CA CYS A 8 29.38 -41.43 21.36
C CYS A 8 29.30 -40.58 20.09
N LEU A 9 28.45 -40.98 19.14
CA LEU A 9 28.09 -40.17 17.98
C LEU A 9 27.14 -39.05 18.45
N LEU A 10 27.72 -37.88 18.69
CA LEU A 10 26.95 -36.64 18.84
C LEU A 10 26.34 -36.28 17.49
N PHE A 11 25.05 -36.57 17.30
CA PHE A 11 24.26 -35.98 16.24
C PHE A 11 24.08 -34.48 16.53
N TYR A 12 25.00 -33.66 16.04
CA TYR A 12 24.77 -32.24 15.91
C TYR A 12 23.60 -32.04 14.94
N HIS A 13 22.42 -31.72 15.46
CA HIS A 13 21.38 -31.06 14.68
C HIS A 13 21.93 -29.68 14.31
N PHE A 14 22.51 -29.59 13.11
CA PHE A 14 22.74 -28.31 12.46
C PHE A 14 21.38 -27.69 12.19
N TYR A 15 20.98 -26.74 13.04
CA TYR A 15 19.96 -25.77 12.69
C TYR A 15 20.51 -24.98 11.49
N SER A 16 20.03 -25.29 10.28
CA SER A 16 20.31 -24.47 9.11
C SER A 16 19.53 -23.17 9.28
N GLU A 17 20.22 -22.12 9.71
CA GLU A 17 19.74 -20.76 9.47
C GLU A 17 19.43 -20.64 7.97
N ALA A 18 18.23 -20.17 7.64
CA ALA A 18 17.80 -20.05 6.25
C ALA A 18 18.77 -19.07 5.56
N GLN A 19 19.68 -19.61 4.76
CA GLN A 19 20.59 -18.79 3.98
C GLN A 19 19.74 -18.00 2.99
N CYS A 20 19.86 -16.68 3.07
CA CYS A 20 19.29 -15.78 2.08
C CYS A 20 19.85 -16.11 0.70
N LEU A 21 19.01 -16.63 -0.20
CA LEU A 21 19.48 -17.02 -1.52
C LEU A 21 19.49 -15.81 -2.46
N SER A 22 20.53 -15.68 -3.27
CA SER A 22 20.50 -14.83 -4.44
C SER A 22 19.69 -15.50 -5.55
N ASP A 23 19.07 -14.69 -6.41
CA ASP A 23 18.61 -15.08 -7.74
C ASP A 23 17.52 -16.18 -7.72
N ILE A 24 16.47 -15.96 -6.91
CA ILE A 24 15.42 -16.98 -6.71
C ILE A 24 14.48 -17.01 -7.91
N THR A 25 14.33 -18.21 -8.50
CA THR A 25 13.28 -18.47 -9.48
C THR A 25 12.18 -19.33 -8.88
N LEU A 26 10.97 -18.79 -8.77
CA LEU A 26 9.79 -19.53 -8.32
C LEU A 26 9.34 -20.49 -9.43
N PRO A 27 9.12 -21.79 -9.12
CA PRO A 27 8.73 -22.78 -10.12
C PRO A 27 7.29 -22.54 -10.59
N THR A 28 6.94 -23.13 -11.74
CA THR A 28 5.54 -23.23 -12.17
C THR A 28 4.75 -24.18 -11.26
N GLY A 29 3.42 -24.03 -11.19
CA GLY A 29 2.56 -24.74 -10.25
C GLY A 29 2.22 -23.92 -9.00
N THR A 30 1.72 -24.58 -7.95
CA THR A 30 1.31 -23.91 -6.72
C THR A 30 2.49 -23.72 -5.77
N PHE A 31 2.83 -22.47 -5.50
CA PHE A 31 3.83 -22.07 -4.52
C PHE A 31 3.16 -21.79 -3.17
N SER A 32 3.65 -22.40 -2.09
CA SER A 32 3.01 -22.34 -0.76
C SER A 32 3.99 -22.10 0.39
N THR A 33 5.24 -21.78 0.09
CA THR A 33 6.23 -21.43 1.12
C THR A 33 5.85 -20.07 1.73
N ALA A 34 5.73 -20.05 3.07
CA ALA A 34 5.54 -18.81 3.80
C ALA A 34 6.84 -18.00 3.76
N LEU A 35 6.74 -16.76 3.28
CA LEU A 35 7.84 -15.79 3.18
C LEU A 35 9.07 -16.30 2.39
N THR A 36 9.33 -15.68 1.25
CA THR A 36 10.44 -15.97 0.36
C THR A 36 11.29 -14.72 0.22
N GLU A 37 12.57 -14.83 0.55
CA GLU A 37 13.47 -13.68 0.58
C GLU A 37 14.70 -13.93 -0.29
N SER A 38 15.15 -12.88 -0.98
CA SER A 38 16.37 -12.89 -1.78
C SER A 38 17.25 -11.67 -1.53
N SER A 39 18.56 -11.88 -1.53
CA SER A 39 19.57 -10.81 -1.47
C SER A 39 19.72 -10.04 -2.78
N THR A 40 19.10 -10.52 -3.86
CA THR A 40 19.14 -9.89 -5.19
C THR A 40 17.72 -9.79 -5.72
N TRP A 41 17.29 -10.72 -6.57
CA TRP A 41 16.01 -10.69 -7.24
C TRP A 41 15.20 -11.96 -7.02
N ILE A 42 13.89 -11.84 -7.22
CA ILE A 42 12.96 -12.96 -7.30
C ILE A 42 12.26 -12.90 -8.67
N LYS A 43 12.24 -14.00 -9.42
CA LYS A 43 11.46 -14.12 -10.65
C LYS A 43 10.52 -15.30 -10.57
N THR A 44 9.34 -15.23 -11.17
CA THR A 44 8.58 -16.45 -11.46
C THR A 44 9.15 -17.13 -12.70
N SER A 45 8.99 -18.44 -12.84
CA SER A 45 9.43 -19.14 -14.06
C SER A 45 8.66 -18.62 -15.29
N PRO A 46 9.32 -18.47 -16.46
CA PRO A 46 8.63 -18.14 -17.70
C PRO A 46 7.54 -19.17 -18.01
N ILE A 47 6.41 -18.71 -18.55
CA ILE A 47 5.31 -19.63 -18.88
C ILE A 47 5.70 -20.53 -20.05
N ASN A 48 5.74 -21.84 -19.79
CA ASN A 48 5.89 -22.86 -20.83
C ASN A 48 4.56 -23.57 -21.11
N THR A 49 3.80 -23.90 -20.06
CA THR A 49 2.46 -24.53 -20.14
C THR A 49 1.64 -24.34 -18.85
N THR A 50 2.31 -24.29 -17.69
CA THR A 50 1.67 -24.12 -16.38
C THR A 50 2.04 -22.77 -15.74
N PRO A 51 1.05 -22.02 -15.21
CA PRO A 51 1.30 -20.75 -14.52
C PRO A 51 1.98 -20.97 -13.15
N THR A 52 2.67 -19.94 -12.66
CA THR A 52 3.06 -19.86 -11.24
C THR A 52 1.86 -19.33 -10.46
N ILE A 53 1.34 -20.13 -9.51
CA ILE A 53 0.15 -19.84 -8.73
C ILE A 53 0.56 -19.67 -7.27
N MET A 54 0.18 -18.55 -6.65
CA MET A 54 0.37 -18.35 -5.22
C MET A 54 -0.74 -19.05 -4.42
N SER A 55 -0.36 -19.75 -3.35
CA SER A 55 -1.30 -20.42 -2.43
C SER A 55 -2.40 -19.47 -1.97
N SER A 56 -3.64 -19.96 -1.95
CA SER A 56 -4.79 -19.17 -1.50
C SER A 56 -4.91 -19.06 0.02
N THR A 57 -4.14 -19.86 0.77
CA THR A 57 -4.27 -20.02 2.23
C THR A 57 -3.06 -19.57 3.03
N VAL A 58 -1.91 -19.33 2.38
CA VAL A 58 -0.66 -18.96 3.04
C VAL A 58 -0.34 -17.49 2.76
N VAL A 59 0.30 -16.82 3.73
CA VAL A 59 0.90 -15.51 3.49
C VAL A 59 2.21 -15.70 2.75
N ILE A 60 2.22 -15.32 1.48
CA ILE A 60 3.40 -15.33 0.64
C ILE A 60 3.89 -13.89 0.53
N LYS A 61 5.05 -13.64 1.12
CA LYS A 61 5.78 -12.38 1.02
C LYS A 61 7.02 -12.64 0.17
N LEU A 62 7.11 -12.02 -0.99
CA LEU A 62 8.33 -12.00 -1.79
C LEU A 62 9.10 -10.74 -1.40
N ASP A 63 10.30 -10.91 -0.84
CA ASP A 63 11.18 -9.81 -0.46
C ASP A 63 12.50 -9.91 -1.23
N ALA A 64 12.84 -8.90 -2.01
CA ALA A 64 14.06 -8.89 -2.82
C ALA A 64 14.80 -7.56 -2.63
N SER A 65 16.14 -7.58 -2.64
CA SER A 65 16.89 -6.31 -2.54
C SER A 65 16.87 -5.46 -3.82
N ASP A 66 16.73 -6.09 -5.00
CA ASP A 66 16.81 -5.42 -6.30
C ASP A 66 15.42 -5.31 -6.96
N TYR A 67 14.89 -6.42 -7.50
CA TYR A 67 13.57 -6.43 -8.13
C TYR A 67 12.85 -7.76 -7.98
N ILE A 68 11.54 -7.71 -8.23
CA ILE A 68 10.68 -8.88 -8.35
C ILE A 68 10.04 -8.86 -9.73
N GLU A 69 10.28 -9.90 -10.53
CA GLU A 69 9.70 -10.07 -11.86
C GLU A 69 8.62 -11.15 -11.85
N LEU A 70 7.39 -10.75 -12.16
CA LEU A 70 6.28 -11.69 -12.31
C LEU A 70 6.07 -11.92 -13.81
N ASN A 71 6.60 -13.04 -14.30
CA ASN A 71 6.41 -13.45 -15.68
C ASN A 71 4.92 -13.63 -16.03
N PRO A 72 4.52 -13.39 -17.29
CA PRO A 72 3.14 -13.56 -17.75
C PRO A 72 2.54 -14.90 -17.35
N GLY A 73 1.26 -14.89 -16.97
CA GLY A 73 0.57 -16.07 -16.46
C GLY A 73 0.70 -16.27 -14.94
N PHE A 74 1.39 -15.38 -14.23
CA PHE A 74 1.33 -15.36 -12.77
C PHE A 74 -0.12 -15.20 -12.25
N LEU A 75 -0.51 -16.03 -11.27
CA LEU A 75 -1.83 -15.98 -10.64
C LEU A 75 -1.72 -15.89 -9.13
N SER A 76 -2.43 -14.93 -8.54
CA SER A 76 -2.62 -14.82 -7.09
C SER A 76 -4.08 -14.50 -6.80
N ASN A 77 -4.74 -15.37 -6.04
CA ASN A 77 -6.13 -15.21 -5.61
C ASN A 77 -6.29 -15.71 -4.16
N PRO A 78 -5.76 -14.96 -3.17
CA PRO A 78 -5.85 -15.36 -1.77
C PRO A 78 -7.31 -15.41 -1.31
N THR A 79 -7.69 -16.50 -0.65
CA THR A 79 -8.99 -16.63 0.03
C THR A 79 -8.86 -16.33 1.51
N THR A 80 -7.85 -16.93 2.17
CA THR A 80 -7.55 -16.70 3.58
C THR A 80 -6.10 -16.28 3.82
N GLY A 81 -5.24 -16.40 2.80
CA GLY A 81 -3.84 -15.94 2.82
C GLY A 81 -3.68 -14.48 2.36
N ALA A 82 -2.45 -14.12 2.03
CA ALA A 82 -2.11 -12.83 1.41
C ALA A 82 -0.93 -13.01 0.45
N PHE A 83 -0.88 -12.22 -0.61
CA PHE A 83 0.30 -12.12 -1.46
C PHE A 83 0.85 -10.70 -1.38
N MET A 84 2.13 -10.60 -1.06
CA MET A 84 2.87 -9.35 -0.99
C MET A 84 4.18 -9.54 -1.77
N ALA A 85 4.56 -8.53 -2.55
CA ALA A 85 5.85 -8.48 -3.21
C ALA A 85 6.44 -7.09 -2.93
N GLN A 86 7.64 -7.05 -2.37
CA GLN A 86 8.32 -5.81 -2.02
C GLN A 86 9.81 -5.88 -2.34
N THR A 87 10.38 -4.72 -2.64
CA THR A 87 11.82 -4.57 -2.86
C THR A 87 12.49 -3.90 -1.66
N ILE A 88 12.13 -4.28 -0.42
CA ILE A 88 12.52 -3.57 0.80
C ILE A 88 13.43 -4.48 1.62
N ASP A 89 14.74 -4.28 1.44
CA ASP A 89 15.83 -4.88 2.22
C ASP A 89 16.03 -6.40 2.03
N GLY A 90 15.23 -7.09 1.21
CA GLY A 90 15.46 -8.50 0.87
C GLY A 90 15.45 -9.39 2.12
N CYS A 91 16.60 -9.94 2.48
CA CYS A 91 16.78 -10.70 3.72
C CYS A 91 17.27 -9.86 4.91
N GLY A 92 17.06 -8.55 4.85
CA GLY A 92 17.28 -7.65 5.97
C GLY A 92 16.37 -8.00 7.15
N PRO A 93 16.69 -7.47 8.36
CA PRO A 93 15.82 -7.66 9.52
C PRO A 93 14.43 -7.20 9.15
N GLN A 94 13.43 -8.10 9.20
CA GLN A 94 12.02 -7.86 8.85
C GLN A 94 11.63 -6.43 9.20
N ILE A 95 11.74 -5.49 8.24
CA ILE A 95 11.31 -4.13 8.51
C ILE A 95 9.81 -4.29 8.58
N ALA A 96 9.24 -4.05 9.78
CA ALA A 96 7.81 -4.04 10.00
C ALA A 96 7.19 -3.32 8.80
N ALA A 97 6.34 -4.04 8.04
CA ALA A 97 5.71 -3.53 6.83
C ALA A 97 5.35 -2.08 7.12
N LYS A 98 6.00 -1.13 6.41
CA LYS A 98 5.85 0.31 6.69
C LYS A 98 4.36 0.49 6.89
N THR A 99 3.92 0.79 8.12
CA THR A 99 2.50 1.08 8.37
C THR A 99 2.11 2.05 7.27
N PRO A 100 0.95 1.88 6.61
CA PRO A 100 0.49 2.83 5.62
C PRO A 100 0.28 4.18 6.32
N THR A 101 1.40 4.87 6.51
CA THR A 101 1.48 6.30 6.62
C THR A 101 0.96 6.74 5.27
N ASN A 102 0.01 7.67 5.29
CA ASN A 102 -0.62 8.25 4.11
C ASN A 102 0.40 9.08 3.30
N ASP A 103 1.57 8.51 3.05
CA ASP A 103 2.75 9.10 2.43
C ASP A 103 2.64 8.88 0.91
N PHE A 104 1.49 9.28 0.37
CA PHE A 104 1.59 10.13 -0.81
C PHE A 104 2.36 11.36 -0.35
N PRO A 105 3.33 11.90 -1.10
CA PRO A 105 4.00 13.12 -0.71
C PRO A 105 2.92 14.19 -0.55
N ALA A 106 2.49 14.41 0.69
CA ALA A 106 1.71 15.56 1.06
C ALA A 106 2.70 16.69 0.93
N LYS A 107 2.76 17.26 -0.27
CA LYS A 107 3.25 18.61 -0.47
C LYS A 107 2.60 19.40 0.67
N THR A 108 3.41 19.86 1.61
CA THR A 108 3.03 20.76 2.69
C THR A 108 2.70 22.11 2.07
N ASP A 109 1.63 22.13 1.28
CA ASP A 109 0.86 23.32 1.01
C ASP A 109 0.10 23.60 2.32
N GLY A 110 0.20 24.84 2.83
CA GLY A 110 -0.25 25.24 4.17
C GLY A 110 -1.55 24.57 4.63
N GLU A 111 -1.66 24.31 5.94
CA GLU A 111 -2.63 23.41 6.56
C GLU A 111 -4.10 23.69 6.16
N ILE A 112 -4.54 23.17 5.00
CA ILE A 112 -5.94 23.20 4.57
C ILE A 112 -6.67 22.04 5.26
N ILE A 113 -7.58 22.39 6.16
CA ILE A 113 -8.37 21.47 6.97
C ILE A 113 -9.83 21.53 6.53
N ILE A 114 -10.47 20.38 6.33
CA ILE A 114 -11.91 20.28 6.06
C ILE A 114 -12.60 19.64 7.27
N TYR A 115 -13.61 20.30 7.83
CA TYR A 115 -14.35 19.80 9.00
C TYR A 115 -15.81 20.28 9.05
N PRO A 116 -16.72 19.53 9.69
CA PRO A 116 -16.54 18.15 10.12
C PRO A 116 -16.46 17.21 8.90
N ASN A 117 -15.78 16.07 9.07
CA ASN A 117 -15.77 14.97 8.10
C ASN A 117 -15.90 13.65 8.87
N PRO A 118 -17.02 12.92 8.79
CA PRO A 118 -18.19 13.18 7.94
C PRO A 118 -18.98 14.44 8.30
N SER A 119 -19.70 15.02 7.34
CA SER A 119 -20.64 16.12 7.51
C SER A 119 -22.09 15.65 7.30
N LYS A 120 -23.06 16.42 7.82
CA LYS A 120 -24.47 16.30 7.41
C LYS A 120 -24.67 17.16 6.16
N ASP A 121 -25.05 18.42 6.34
CA ASP A 121 -25.29 19.30 5.20
C ASP A 121 -24.16 20.33 4.99
N LEU A 122 -23.49 20.73 6.07
CA LEU A 122 -22.50 21.80 6.06
C LEU A 122 -21.11 21.28 6.42
N PHE A 123 -20.11 21.78 5.72
CA PHE A 123 -18.71 21.65 6.11
C PHE A 123 -17.95 22.96 5.86
N TYR A 124 -16.81 23.07 6.52
CA TYR A 124 -15.95 24.23 6.53
C TYR A 124 -14.56 23.85 6.02
N ILE A 125 -13.97 24.76 5.26
CA ILE A 125 -12.57 24.68 4.84
C ILE A 125 -11.83 25.77 5.61
N LYS A 126 -10.99 25.36 6.56
CA LYS A 126 -10.02 26.26 7.22
C LYS A 126 -8.74 26.28 6.41
N THR A 127 -8.23 27.47 6.18
CA THR A 127 -7.02 27.68 5.39
C THR A 127 -6.16 28.74 6.05
N ASP A 128 -4.85 28.50 6.09
CA ASP A 128 -3.89 29.48 6.57
C ASP A 128 -3.27 30.20 5.36
N ASN A 129 -3.68 31.45 5.16
CA ASN A 129 -3.12 32.37 4.16
C ASN A 129 -3.41 32.05 2.68
N LEU A 130 -4.56 31.46 2.33
CA LEU A 130 -4.95 31.41 0.91
C LEU A 130 -5.36 32.79 0.39
N THR A 131 -4.79 33.16 -0.76
CA THR A 131 -5.28 34.26 -1.60
C THR A 131 -6.61 33.88 -2.25
N ASP A 132 -7.23 34.83 -2.93
CA ASP A 132 -8.47 34.64 -3.70
C ASP A 132 -8.42 33.39 -4.58
N GLY A 133 -9.57 32.73 -4.70
CA GLY A 133 -9.64 31.43 -5.34
C GLY A 133 -11.06 30.90 -5.52
N ILE A 134 -11.13 29.63 -5.86
CA ILE A 134 -12.36 28.90 -6.15
C ILE A 134 -12.33 27.55 -5.42
N VAL A 135 -13.44 27.20 -4.80
CA VAL A 135 -13.73 25.85 -4.32
C VAL A 135 -14.68 25.19 -5.31
N GLU A 136 -14.29 24.04 -5.83
CA GLU A 136 -15.12 23.17 -6.67
C GLU A 136 -15.42 21.87 -5.91
N VAL A 137 -16.67 21.41 -5.98
CA VAL A 137 -17.08 20.12 -5.39
C VAL A 137 -17.58 19.21 -6.50
N TYR A 138 -17.13 17.96 -6.49
CA TYR A 138 -17.48 16.94 -7.46
C TYR A 138 -18.09 15.72 -6.78
N ASN A 139 -19.05 15.09 -7.44
CA ASN A 139 -19.56 13.78 -7.04
C ASN A 139 -18.60 12.65 -7.45
N THR A 140 -18.94 11.40 -7.11
CA THR A 140 -18.14 10.20 -7.42
C THR A 140 -18.03 9.89 -8.92
N LEU A 141 -18.91 10.45 -9.76
CA LEU A 141 -18.86 10.34 -11.21
C LEU A 141 -17.98 11.44 -11.84
N GLY A 142 -17.39 12.34 -11.04
CA GLY A 142 -16.59 13.45 -11.52
C GLY A 142 -17.40 14.65 -12.02
N VAL A 143 -18.72 14.69 -11.78
CA VAL A 143 -19.57 15.83 -12.15
C VAL A 143 -19.45 16.92 -11.09
N LYS A 144 -19.19 18.16 -11.52
CA LYS A 144 -19.15 19.34 -10.65
C LYS A 144 -20.56 19.71 -10.20
N ILE A 145 -20.78 19.73 -8.88
CA ILE A 145 -22.08 20.02 -8.27
C ILE A 145 -22.12 21.39 -7.60
N LEU A 146 -20.96 21.96 -7.26
CA LEU A 146 -20.85 23.26 -6.62
C LEU A 146 -19.55 23.96 -7.08
N GLU A 147 -19.64 25.27 -7.28
CA GLU A 147 -18.50 26.16 -7.48
C GLU A 147 -18.72 27.42 -6.64
N GLN A 148 -17.74 27.77 -5.80
CA GLN A 148 -17.80 28.95 -4.93
C GLN A 148 -16.49 29.71 -4.97
N LYS A 149 -16.56 30.99 -5.35
CA LYS A 149 -15.42 31.91 -5.28
C LYS A 149 -15.24 32.41 -3.85
N PHE A 150 -14.00 32.61 -3.43
CA PHE A 150 -13.68 33.20 -2.13
C PHE A 150 -12.60 34.28 -2.28
N GLN A 151 -12.63 35.27 -1.39
CA GLN A 151 -11.69 36.39 -1.36
C GLN A 151 -11.02 36.46 0.01
N LYS A 152 -9.73 36.16 0.07
CA LYS A 152 -8.89 36.15 1.29
C LYS A 152 -9.67 35.76 2.58
N GLN A 153 -10.18 34.53 2.63
CA GLN A 153 -10.92 33.99 3.77
C GLN A 153 -10.12 32.92 4.51
N THR A 154 -10.16 32.94 5.85
CA THR A 154 -9.59 31.89 6.68
C THR A 154 -10.53 30.69 6.85
N ILE A 155 -11.83 30.92 6.70
CA ILE A 155 -12.88 29.91 6.78
C ILE A 155 -13.84 30.10 5.60
N ILE A 156 -14.05 29.02 4.85
CA ILE A 156 -15.01 28.97 3.74
C ILE A 156 -16.09 27.96 4.11
N GLU A 157 -17.35 28.39 4.12
CA GLU A 157 -18.51 27.52 4.34
C GLU A 157 -18.98 26.91 3.02
N ILE A 158 -19.29 25.61 3.02
CA ILE A 158 -19.84 24.88 1.88
C ILE A 158 -21.09 24.12 2.32
N ASN A 159 -22.16 24.25 1.54
CA ASN A 159 -23.45 23.64 1.79
C ASN A 159 -23.79 22.56 0.74
N LEU A 160 -24.06 21.35 1.21
CA LEU A 160 -24.43 20.16 0.45
C LEU A 160 -25.85 19.66 0.78
N LYS A 161 -26.70 20.49 1.40
CA LYS A 161 -28.05 20.09 1.84
C LYS A 161 -28.88 19.40 0.76
N ASP A 162 -28.81 19.90 -0.47
CA ASP A 162 -29.58 19.39 -1.61
C ASP A 162 -28.89 18.22 -2.33
N GLN A 163 -27.78 17.71 -1.78
CA GLN A 163 -26.99 16.64 -2.36
C GLN A 163 -27.21 15.33 -1.58
N PRO A 164 -27.17 14.16 -2.26
CA PRO A 164 -27.36 12.88 -1.62
C PRO A 164 -26.24 12.55 -0.61
N THR A 165 -26.52 11.60 0.28
CA THR A 165 -25.55 10.97 1.19
C THR A 165 -24.54 10.16 0.39
N GLN A 166 -23.32 10.68 0.26
CA GLN A 166 -22.22 10.05 -0.48
C GLN A 166 -20.87 10.72 -0.20
N MET A 167 -19.83 10.20 -0.84
CA MET A 167 -18.52 10.83 -0.92
C MET A 167 -18.49 11.94 -1.99
N PHE A 168 -17.78 13.02 -1.69
CA PHE A 168 -17.45 14.09 -2.64
C PHE A 168 -15.95 14.39 -2.65
N LEU A 169 -15.47 14.90 -3.79
CA LEU A 169 -14.14 15.45 -3.96
C LEU A 169 -14.22 16.98 -3.94
N VAL A 170 -13.49 17.60 -3.02
CA VAL A 170 -13.38 19.06 -2.89
C VAL A 170 -12.03 19.49 -3.44
N LYS A 171 -12.05 20.39 -4.41
CA LYS A 171 -10.86 20.96 -5.04
C LYS A 171 -10.79 22.45 -4.74
N ILE A 172 -9.73 22.87 -4.07
CA ILE A 172 -9.44 24.26 -3.72
C ILE A 172 -8.38 24.76 -4.68
N ILE A 173 -8.70 25.80 -5.45
CA ILE A 173 -7.84 26.40 -6.46
C ILE A 173 -7.56 27.84 -6.04
N SER A 174 -6.29 28.16 -5.80
CA SER A 174 -5.80 29.52 -5.57
C SER A 174 -4.56 29.75 -6.44
N LYS A 175 -4.08 30.99 -6.51
CA LYS A 175 -3.02 31.43 -7.44
C LYS A 175 -1.79 30.50 -7.45
N ASN A 176 -1.39 29.99 -6.28
CA ASN A 176 -0.17 29.20 -6.11
C ASN A 176 -0.42 27.75 -5.68
N THR A 177 -1.68 27.35 -5.50
CA THR A 177 -2.04 26.11 -4.78
C THR A 177 -3.28 25.48 -5.37
N ILE A 178 -3.20 24.18 -5.68
CA ILE A 178 -4.34 23.35 -6.01
C ILE A 178 -4.31 22.17 -5.04
N VAL A 179 -5.34 22.07 -4.20
CA VAL A 179 -5.45 21.01 -3.19
C VAL A 179 -6.77 20.29 -3.38
N SER A 180 -6.69 18.95 -3.38
CA SER A 180 -7.86 18.07 -3.45
C SER A 180 -8.03 17.33 -2.13
N LYS A 181 -9.24 17.30 -1.59
CA LYS A 181 -9.60 16.64 -0.34
C LYS A 181 -10.91 15.86 -0.52
N ARG A 182 -11.06 14.77 0.22
CA ARG A 182 -12.29 13.97 0.26
C ARG A 182 -13.16 14.36 1.45
N ILE A 183 -14.47 14.45 1.24
CA ILE A 183 -15.49 14.65 2.28
C ILE A 183 -16.59 13.58 2.16
N ILE A 184 -17.14 13.16 3.29
CA ILE A 184 -18.25 12.20 3.36
C ILE A 184 -19.48 12.93 3.91
N LYS A 185 -20.60 12.92 3.16
CA LYS A 185 -21.92 13.36 3.65
C LYS A 185 -22.69 12.14 4.16
N ASN A 186 -23.21 12.23 5.38
CA ASN A 186 -24.09 11.24 6.03
C ASN A 186 -25.55 11.65 5.98
#